data_AF-A0AAD2FLL5-F1
#
_entry.id   AF-A0AAD2FLL5-F1
#
_cell.length_a   1.000
_cell.length_b   1.000
_cell.length_c   1.000
_cell.angle_alpha   90.00
_cell.angle_beta   90.00
_cell.angle_gamma   90.00
#
_symmetry.space_group_name_H-M   'P 1'
#
loop_
_entity.id
_entity.type
_entity.pdbx_description
1 polymer ?
#
loop_
_entity_poly.entity_id
_entity_poly.type
_entity_poly.pdbx_seq_one_letter_code
_entity_poly.pdbx_strand_id
1 'polypeptide(L)'
;MTIGSKHGEKTPEPLRITGADDPMTYTMYARNHNLPESQGCKLIRNIVKEDKQKLLCPTNQVKLRLLHTTTPKYMYNYKIQKDHNGILQLNKLHGNANWMHATKVKIDLLAMYKVLADMGRGTPTPKDHQKITKRSPKVQSPTCQCP
;
A
#
# COMPACT_ATOMS: atom_id res chain seq x y z
N MET A 1 -35.60 14.07 21.66
CA MET A 1 -35.72 14.98 20.52
C MET A 1 -36.20 14.16 19.34
N THR A 2 -37.38 14.50 18.81
CA THR A 2 -38.13 13.67 17.88
C THR A 2 -37.71 13.93 16.43
N ILE A 3 -37.31 12.88 15.72
CA ILE A 3 -37.12 12.91 14.27
C ILE A 3 -38.49 12.77 13.63
N GLY A 4 -39.01 13.85 13.06
CA GLY A 4 -40.31 13.86 12.42
C GLY A 4 -40.30 13.07 11.12
N SER A 5 -41.04 11.96 11.09
CA SER A 5 -41.43 11.32 9.84
C SER A 5 -42.51 12.17 9.15
N LYS A 6 -42.71 11.99 7.84
CA LYS A 6 -43.63 12.81 7.02
C LYS A 6 -45.12 12.66 7.37
N HIS A 7 -45.46 11.90 8.42
CA HIS A 7 -46.73 11.92 9.12
C HIS A 7 -46.43 12.38 10.55
N GLY A 8 -47.11 13.41 11.03
CA GLY A 8 -46.82 14.13 12.28
C GLY A 8 -46.94 13.34 13.60
N GLU A 9 -46.74 12.03 13.60
CA GLU A 9 -46.55 11.24 14.81
C GLU A 9 -45.13 11.46 15.36
N LYS A 10 -45.08 12.15 16.50
CA LYS A 10 -43.87 12.32 17.30
C LYS A 10 -43.67 11.08 18.16
N THR A 11 -43.19 9.98 17.58
CA THR A 11 -42.80 8.81 18.37
C THR A 11 -41.49 9.15 19.12
N PRO A 12 -41.46 9.12 20.46
CA PRO A 12 -40.22 9.27 21.22
C PRO A 12 -39.46 7.93 21.15
N GLU A 13 -39.10 7.49 19.95
CA GLU A 13 -38.22 6.34 19.84
C GLU A 13 -36.84 6.73 20.37
N PRO A 14 -36.27 5.95 21.30
CA PRO A 14 -34.97 6.26 21.83
C PRO A 14 -33.95 6.15 20.69
N LEU A 15 -33.19 7.22 20.45
CA LEU A 15 -32.05 7.32 19.49
C LEU A 15 -31.11 6.11 19.48
N ARG A 16 -31.14 5.31 20.54
CA ARG A 16 -30.42 4.05 20.72
C ARG A 16 -30.86 2.94 19.77
N ILE A 17 -32.15 2.89 19.38
CA ILE A 17 -32.72 1.86 18.51
C ILE A 17 -32.39 2.19 17.05
N THR A 18 -32.68 3.41 16.60
CA THR A 18 -32.39 3.87 15.23
C THR A 18 -30.89 3.84 14.89
N GLY A 19 -30.03 4.10 15.88
CA GLY A 19 -28.57 3.98 15.70
C GLY A 19 -28.05 2.55 15.60
N ALA A 20 -28.84 1.55 16.00
CA ALA A 20 -28.53 0.14 15.78
C ALA A 20 -28.97 -0.32 14.38
N ASP A 21 -30.11 0.17 13.89
CA ASP A 21 -30.66 -0.20 12.58
C ASP A 21 -29.95 0.48 11.41
N ASP A 22 -29.73 1.80 11.48
CA ASP A 22 -28.98 2.57 10.48
C ASP A 22 -27.89 3.42 11.13
N PRO A 23 -26.72 2.81 11.40
CA PRO A 23 -25.61 3.49 12.04
C PRO A 23 -25.09 4.67 11.21
N MET A 24 -25.17 4.62 9.87
CA MET A 24 -24.59 5.62 8.97
C MET A 24 -25.39 6.92 8.96
N THR A 25 -26.71 6.84 8.78
CA THR A 25 -27.59 8.01 8.85
C THR A 25 -27.55 8.65 10.24
N TYR A 26 -27.45 7.83 11.29
CA TYR A 26 -27.29 8.30 12.65
C TYR A 26 -25.97 9.05 12.87
N THR A 27 -24.83 8.54 12.37
CA THR A 27 -23.54 9.26 12.41
C THR A 27 -23.58 10.59 11.65
N MET A 28 -24.19 10.63 10.46
CA MET A 28 -24.33 11.87 9.68
C MET A 28 -25.17 12.90 10.42
N TYR A 29 -26.30 12.48 10.99
CA TYR A 29 -27.15 13.33 11.82
C TYR A 29 -26.39 13.87 13.05
N ALA A 30 -25.70 12.99 13.78
CA ALA A 30 -24.92 13.37 14.96
C ALA A 30 -23.80 14.39 14.64
N ARG A 31 -23.14 14.23 13.49
CA ARG A 31 -22.10 15.15 13.01
C ARG A 31 -22.67 16.52 12.63
N ASN A 32 -23.83 16.56 11.97
CA ASN A 32 -24.46 17.81 11.53
C ASN A 32 -25.07 18.61 12.68
N HIS A 33 -25.49 17.93 13.76
CA HIS A 33 -26.14 18.56 14.91
C HIS A 33 -25.21 18.80 16.12
N ASN A 34 -23.89 18.58 15.98
CA ASN A 34 -22.88 18.80 17.04
C ASN A 34 -23.31 18.26 18.42
N LEU A 35 -23.98 17.10 18.48
CA LEU A 35 -24.51 16.53 19.71
C LEU A 35 -23.36 16.21 20.69
N PRO A 36 -23.30 16.83 21.89
CA PRO A 36 -22.21 16.62 22.82
C PRO A 36 -22.22 15.20 23.39
N GLU A 37 -21.01 14.70 23.61
CA GLU A 37 -20.61 13.34 23.99
C GLU A 37 -21.30 12.69 25.22
N SER A 38 -22.21 13.37 25.92
CA SER A 38 -22.39 13.12 27.35
C SER A 38 -23.29 11.94 27.76
N GLN A 39 -24.21 11.39 26.94
CA GLN A 39 -25.12 10.36 27.49
C GLN A 39 -25.52 9.15 26.60
N GLY A 40 -25.09 9.05 25.33
CA GLY A 40 -25.47 7.90 24.47
C GLY A 40 -24.47 7.49 23.36
N CYS A 41 -23.35 8.19 23.22
CA CYS A 41 -22.54 8.19 22.00
C CYS A 41 -21.42 7.14 21.93
N LYS A 42 -21.43 6.10 22.76
CA LYS A 42 -20.40 5.03 22.69
C LYS A 42 -20.49 4.25 21.38
N LEU A 43 -21.72 3.95 20.93
CA LEU A 43 -21.96 3.24 19.67
C LEU A 43 -21.46 4.04 18.47
N ILE A 44 -21.78 5.34 18.39
CA ILE A 44 -21.29 6.26 17.34
C ILE A 44 -19.76 6.28 17.31
N ARG A 45 -19.12 6.39 18.47
CA ARG A 45 -17.64 6.40 18.55
C ARG A 45 -17.05 5.08 18.07
N ASN A 46 -17.69 3.95 18.36
CA ASN A 46 -17.23 2.65 17.85
C ASN A 46 -17.43 2.52 16.35
N ILE A 47 -18.60 2.89 15.82
CA ILE A 47 -18.90 2.88 14.37
C ILE A 47 -17.91 3.77 13.61
N VAL A 48 -17.71 5.02 14.04
CA VAL A 48 -16.74 5.94 13.41
C VAL A 48 -15.31 5.42 13.49
N LYS A 49 -14.93 4.75 14.58
CA LYS A 49 -13.60 4.12 14.70
C LYS A 49 -13.46 2.94 13.74
N GLU A 50 -14.47 2.08 13.67
CA GLU A 50 -14.50 0.93 12.77
C GLU A 50 -14.47 1.36 11.30
N ASP A 51 -15.25 2.36 10.90
CA ASP A 51 -15.27 2.87 9.52
C ASP A 51 -13.93 3.50 9.11
N LYS A 52 -13.32 4.28 10.01
CA LYS A 52 -11.96 4.83 9.80
C LYS A 52 -10.94 3.71 9.61
N GLN A 53 -11.03 2.66 10.42
CA GLN A 53 -10.10 1.54 10.40
C GLN A 53 -10.30 0.63 9.17
N LYS A 54 -11.55 0.41 8.76
CA LYS A 54 -11.92 -0.47 7.64
C LYS A 54 -11.73 0.20 6.27
N LEU A 55 -11.91 1.51 6.16
CA LEU A 55 -11.96 2.17 4.84
C LEU A 55 -10.88 3.23 4.63
N LEU A 56 -10.69 4.16 5.57
CA LEU A 56 -9.81 5.31 5.35
C LEU A 56 -8.32 4.95 5.45
N CYS A 57 -7.95 4.16 6.46
CA CYS A 57 -6.55 3.74 6.64
C CYS A 57 -6.05 2.87 5.47
N PRO A 58 -6.77 1.81 5.03
CA PRO A 58 -6.34 1.00 3.89
C PRO A 58 -6.30 1.80 2.58
N THR A 59 -7.30 2.67 2.35
CA THR A 59 -7.32 3.51 1.14
C THR A 59 -6.12 4.47 1.10
N ASN A 60 -5.79 5.11 2.23
CA ASN A 60 -4.62 5.97 2.31
C ASN A 60 -3.31 5.19 2.15
N GLN A 61 -3.23 3.97 2.70
CA GLN A 61 -2.09 3.09 2.46
C GLN A 61 -1.96 2.70 0.99
N VAL A 62 -3.05 2.38 0.29
CA VAL A 62 -3.04 2.08 -1.15
C VAL A 62 -2.60 3.30 -1.95
N LYS A 63 -3.13 4.49 -1.64
CA LYS A 63 -2.71 5.74 -2.26
C LYS A 63 -1.22 6.00 -2.05
N LEU A 64 -0.71 5.85 -0.83
CA LEU A 64 0.72 5.99 -0.54
C LEU A 64 1.56 4.96 -1.30
N ARG A 65 1.15 3.70 -1.33
CA ARG A 65 1.83 2.65 -2.12
C ARG A 65 1.88 3.04 -3.60
N LEU A 66 0.76 3.49 -4.17
CA LEU A 66 0.68 3.90 -5.57
C LEU A 66 1.59 5.09 -5.87
N LEU A 67 1.60 6.12 -5.01
CA LEU A 67 2.51 7.25 -5.13
C LEU A 67 3.96 6.78 -5.06
N HIS A 68 4.32 5.95 -4.07
CA HIS A 68 5.67 5.43 -3.95
C HIS A 68 6.09 4.53 -5.13
N THR A 69 5.17 3.82 -5.79
CA THR A 69 5.46 2.97 -6.96
C THR A 69 5.54 3.77 -8.25
N THR A 70 4.66 4.73 -8.47
CA THR A 70 4.50 5.45 -9.74
C THR A 70 5.37 6.70 -9.83
N THR A 71 5.61 7.38 -8.70
CA THR A 71 6.40 8.60 -8.70
C THR A 71 7.88 8.30 -9.03
N PRO A 72 8.45 8.95 -10.05
CA PRO A 72 9.86 8.79 -10.39
C PRO A 72 10.75 9.36 -9.29
N LYS A 73 11.82 8.65 -8.93
CA LYS A 73 12.83 9.12 -7.98
C LYS A 73 14.00 9.70 -8.77
N TYR A 74 14.54 10.82 -8.31
CA TYR A 74 15.72 11.44 -8.91
C TYR A 74 16.82 11.56 -7.85
N MET A 75 18.06 11.27 -8.22
CA MET A 75 19.24 11.61 -7.42
C MET A 75 20.29 12.20 -8.35
N TYR A 76 20.94 13.29 -7.92
CA TYR A 76 21.97 13.98 -8.69
C TYR A 76 21.53 14.38 -10.11
N ASN A 77 20.26 14.81 -10.27
CA ASN A 77 19.63 15.12 -11.55
C ASN A 77 19.45 13.93 -12.51
N TYR A 78 19.68 12.69 -12.05
CA TYR A 78 19.41 11.48 -12.81
C TYR A 78 18.17 10.77 -12.28
N LYS A 79 17.33 10.30 -13.22
CA LYS A 79 16.18 9.46 -12.89
C LYS A 79 16.66 8.08 -12.44
N ILE A 80 16.30 7.69 -11.23
CA ILE A 80 16.53 6.33 -10.72
C ILE A 80 15.37 5.44 -11.14
N GLN A 81 15.72 4.41 -11.90
CA GLN A 81 14.80 3.35 -12.30
C GLN A 81 14.82 2.23 -11.26
N LYS A 82 13.65 1.63 -11.03
CA LYS A 82 13.49 0.54 -10.04
C LYS A 82 13.78 -0.83 -10.65
N ASP A 83 13.42 -0.99 -11.93
CA ASP A 83 13.53 -2.23 -12.66
C ASP A 83 14.66 -2.16 -13.68
N HIS A 84 15.31 -3.30 -13.91
CA HIS A 84 16.38 -3.42 -14.90
C HIS A 84 15.93 -3.01 -16.31
N ASN A 85 14.71 -3.37 -16.70
CA ASN A 85 14.16 -2.97 -18.00
C ASN A 85 14.01 -1.45 -18.12
N GLY A 86 13.60 -0.77 -17.04
CA GLY A 86 13.52 0.68 -16.99
C GLY A 86 14.90 1.33 -17.13
N ILE A 87 15.94 0.73 -16.56
CA ILE A 87 17.34 1.18 -16.73
C ILE A 87 17.76 1.06 -18.21
N LEU A 88 17.47 -0.08 -18.85
CA LEU A 88 17.80 -0.30 -20.26
C LEU A 88 17.10 0.69 -21.18
N GLN A 89 15.80 0.96 -20.94
CA GLN A 89 15.05 1.97 -21.70
C GLN A 89 15.65 3.36 -21.50
N LEU A 90 16.00 3.73 -20.26
CA LEU A 90 16.63 5.01 -19.96
C LEU A 90 17.98 5.16 -20.68
N ASN A 91 18.83 4.13 -20.66
CA ASN A 91 20.11 4.13 -21.37
C ASN A 91 19.92 4.31 -22.88
N LYS A 92 18.90 3.66 -23.48
CA LYS A 92 18.57 3.84 -24.90
C LYS A 92 18.14 5.28 -25.22
N LEU A 93 17.35 5.90 -24.34
CA LEU A 93 16.89 7.28 -24.51
C LEU A 93 18.03 8.30 -24.41
N HIS A 94 18.96 8.09 -23.48
CA HIS A 94 20.09 9.01 -23.27
C HIS A 94 21.34 8.69 -24.10
N GLY A 95 21.36 7.55 -24.80
CA GLY A 95 22.53 7.08 -25.57
C GLY A 95 23.76 6.79 -24.71
N ASN A 96 23.59 6.63 -23.39
CA ASN A 96 24.69 6.42 -22.45
C ASN A 96 24.70 5.01 -21.86
N ALA A 97 25.91 4.50 -21.59
CA ALA A 97 26.12 3.15 -21.06
C ALA A 97 26.53 3.15 -19.57
N ASN A 98 26.42 4.30 -18.89
CA ASN A 98 26.97 4.51 -17.54
C ASN A 98 26.42 3.50 -16.52
N TRP A 99 25.11 3.22 -16.56
CA TRP A 99 24.49 2.23 -15.67
C TRP A 99 24.99 0.81 -15.93
N MET A 100 25.23 0.46 -17.19
CA MET A 100 25.75 -0.87 -17.55
C MET A 100 27.19 -1.03 -17.06
N HIS A 101 28.04 -0.01 -17.27
CA HIS A 101 29.41 0.01 -16.76
C HIS A 101 29.46 -0.06 -15.23
N ALA A 102 28.66 0.75 -14.54
CA ALA A 102 28.58 0.73 -13.07
C ALA A 102 28.10 -0.64 -12.55
N THR A 103 27.14 -1.26 -13.24
CA THR A 103 26.65 -2.61 -12.88
C THR A 103 27.75 -3.66 -13.05
N LYS A 104 28.51 -3.59 -14.15
CA LYS A 104 29.64 -4.49 -14.40
C LYS A 104 30.69 -4.37 -13.30
N VAL A 105 31.15 -3.16 -13.01
CA VAL A 105 32.13 -2.90 -11.93
C VAL A 105 31.64 -3.44 -10.60
N LYS A 106 30.36 -3.26 -10.27
CA LYS A 106 29.78 -3.80 -9.04
C LYS A 106 29.82 -5.33 -8.99
N ILE A 107 29.47 -6.00 -10.08
CA ILE A 107 29.50 -7.47 -10.16
C ILE A 107 30.93 -7.97 -10.03
N ASP A 108 31.87 -7.32 -10.72
CA ASP A 108 33.30 -7.65 -10.67
C ASP A 108 33.82 -7.52 -9.23
N LEU A 109 33.51 -6.42 -8.53
CA LEU A 109 33.89 -6.23 -7.12
C LEU A 109 33.28 -7.30 -6.21
N LEU A 110 32.01 -7.65 -6.39
CA LEU A 110 31.36 -8.71 -5.61
C LEU A 110 32.05 -10.07 -5.79
N ALA A 111 32.50 -10.37 -7.01
CA ALA A 111 33.26 -11.58 -7.31
C ALA A 111 34.68 -11.53 -6.71
N MET A 112 35.37 -10.40 -6.85
CA MET A 112 36.74 -10.21 -6.34
C MET A 112 36.82 -10.38 -4.82
N TYR A 113 35.92 -9.75 -4.08
CA TYR A 113 35.90 -9.82 -2.61
C TYR A 113 35.21 -11.08 -2.08
N LYS A 114 34.67 -11.95 -2.96
CA LYS A 114 33.94 -13.19 -2.60
C LYS A 114 32.87 -12.95 -1.52
N VAL A 115 32.21 -11.78 -1.57
CA VAL A 115 31.23 -11.34 -0.56
C VAL A 115 30.00 -12.24 -0.53
N LEU A 116 29.69 -12.86 -1.67
CA LEU A 116 28.54 -13.75 -1.84
C LEU A 116 29.01 -15.15 -2.21
N ALA A 117 28.59 -16.14 -1.40
CA ALA A 117 28.72 -17.55 -1.72
C ALA A 117 27.38 -18.09 -2.22
N ASP A 118 27.37 -18.69 -3.42
CA ASP A 118 26.20 -19.41 -3.93
C ASP A 118 26.27 -20.87 -3.47
N MET A 119 25.39 -21.23 -2.53
CA MET A 119 25.26 -22.59 -2.00
C MET A 119 24.16 -23.38 -2.74
N GLY A 120 23.48 -22.78 -3.72
CA GLY A 120 22.32 -23.36 -4.37
C GLY A 120 21.01 -23.16 -3.58
N ARG A 121 19.90 -23.67 -4.14
CA ARG A 121 18.58 -23.58 -3.51
C ARG A 121 18.39 -24.72 -2.51
N GLY A 122 17.84 -24.40 -1.35
CA GLY A 122 17.45 -25.40 -0.34
C GLY A 122 18.54 -25.79 0.66
N THR A 123 19.76 -25.26 0.51
CA THR A 123 20.82 -25.48 1.49
C THR A 123 20.58 -24.66 2.77
N PRO A 124 20.88 -25.23 3.96
CA PRO A 124 20.84 -24.49 5.21
C PRO A 124 21.90 -23.37 5.20
N THR A 125 21.53 -22.21 5.73
CA THR A 125 22.46 -21.08 5.85
C THR A 125 23.52 -21.39 6.90
N PRO A 126 24.82 -21.15 6.63
CA PRO A 126 25.87 -21.29 7.63
C PRO A 126 25.64 -20.36 8.84
N LYS A 127 26.16 -20.76 10.01
CA LYS A 127 25.88 -20.13 11.32
C LYS A 127 26.19 -18.62 11.37
N ASP A 128 27.20 -18.18 10.62
CA ASP A 128 27.67 -16.79 10.61
C ASP A 128 27.31 -16.02 9.31
N HIS A 129 26.37 -16.53 8.51
CA HIS A 129 26.03 -15.94 7.21
C HIS A 129 24.56 -15.53 7.14
N GLN A 130 24.27 -14.44 6.43
CA GLN A 130 22.90 -14.00 6.18
C GLN A 130 22.40 -14.47 4.81
N LYS A 131 21.22 -15.10 4.80
CA LYS A 131 20.56 -15.51 3.55
C LYS A 131 19.99 -14.31 2.81
N ILE A 132 20.43 -14.10 1.57
CA ILE A 132 19.88 -13.07 0.69
C ILE A 132 18.87 -13.72 -0.27
N THR A 133 17.60 -13.31 -0.17
CA THR A 133 16.56 -13.79 -1.09
C THR A 133 16.49 -12.88 -2.31
N LYS A 134 16.84 -13.41 -3.49
CA LYS A 134 16.67 -12.71 -4.77
C LYS A 134 15.19 -12.75 -5.16
N ARG A 135 14.55 -11.59 -5.32
CA ARG A 135 13.26 -11.52 -6.03
C ARG A 135 13.55 -11.70 -7.51
N SER A 136 13.32 -12.89 -8.03
CA SER A 136 13.46 -13.14 -9.46
C SER A 136 12.30 -12.44 -10.19
N PRO A 137 12.55 -11.79 -11.35
CA PRO A 137 11.45 -11.35 -12.21
C PRO A 137 10.59 -12.57 -12.54
N LYS A 138 9.26 -12.43 -12.56
CA LYS A 138 8.39 -13.44 -13.17
C LYS A 138 8.83 -13.54 -14.63
N VAL A 139 9.59 -14.58 -14.97
CA VAL A 139 9.85 -14.93 -16.36
C VAL A 139 8.47 -15.34 -16.89
N GLN A 140 7.84 -14.51 -17.72
CA GLN A 140 6.73 -14.97 -18.53
C GLN A 140 7.28 -16.10 -19.39
N SER A 141 6.92 -17.33 -19.04
CA SER A 141 7.10 -18.48 -19.91
C SER A 141 6.46 -18.12 -21.25
N PRO A 142 7.15 -18.32 -22.39
CA PRO A 142 6.52 -18.09 -23.68
C PRO A 142 5.28 -18.99 -23.74
N THR A 143 4.11 -18.37 -23.76
CA THR A 143 2.86 -19.04 -24.14
C THR A 143 3.11 -19.66 -25.49
N CYS A 144 3.08 -20.99 -25.54
CA CYS A 144 3.13 -21.74 -26.79
C CYS A 144 1.94 -21.26 -27.63
N GLN A 145 2.21 -20.41 -28.62
CA GLN A 145 1.27 -20.16 -29.69
C GLN A 145 1.37 -21.37 -30.60
N CYS A 146 0.48 -22.34 -30.40
CA CYS A 146 0.24 -23.37 -31.39
C CYS A 146 -0.41 -22.71 -32.63
N PRO A 147 -0.09 -23.22 -33.84
CA PRO A 147 -0.54 -22.66 -35.10
C PRO A 147 -2.06 -22.65 -35.28
#